data_AF-A0A095T5G8-F1
#
_entry.id   AF-A0A095T5G8-F1
#
_cell.length_a   1.000
_cell.length_b   1.000
_cell.length_c   1.000
_cell.angle_alpha   90.00
_cell.angle_beta   90.00
_cell.angle_gamma   90.00
#
_symmetry.space_group_name_H-M   'P 1'
#
loop_
_entity.id
_entity.type
_entity.pdbx_description
1 polymer ?
#
loop_
_entity_poly.entity_id
_entity_poly.type
_entity_poly.pdbx_seq_one_letter_code
_entity_poly.pdbx_strand_id
1 'polypeptide(L)'
;MSRSVKVSHKPRNDTTPGILFSAVQIIIFFTFIKLCVFNTEALQKNFMQTQIPVSFVLGAVVILSGIILTTLYVVIANQHEEY
;
A
#
# COMPACT_ATOMS: atom_id res chain seq x y z
N MET A 1 -5.33 -40.38 -32.31
CA MET A 1 -5.89 -39.01 -32.43
C MET A 1 -5.51 -38.23 -31.17
N SER A 2 -4.42 -37.47 -31.23
CA SER A 2 -3.94 -36.66 -30.10
C SER A 2 -4.62 -35.30 -30.15
N ARG A 3 -5.49 -35.01 -29.17
CA ARG A 3 -6.20 -33.73 -29.06
C ARG A 3 -5.21 -32.70 -28.53
N SER A 4 -4.61 -31.89 -29.41
CA SER A 4 -3.87 -30.70 -29.00
C SER A 4 -4.84 -29.72 -28.34
N VAL A 5 -4.87 -29.73 -27.01
CA VAL A 5 -5.48 -28.67 -26.22
C VAL A 5 -4.60 -27.43 -26.41
N LYS A 6 -4.99 -26.53 -27.32
CA LYS A 6 -4.46 -25.17 -27.33
C LYS A 6 -5.03 -24.44 -26.12
N VAL A 7 -4.39 -24.62 -24.97
CA VAL A 7 -4.54 -23.71 -23.84
C VAL A 7 -3.91 -22.40 -24.29
N SER A 8 -4.74 -21.49 -24.81
CA SER A 8 -4.35 -20.11 -25.05
C SER A 8 -4.14 -19.47 -23.68
N HIS A 9 -2.92 -19.58 -23.17
CA HIS A 9 -2.47 -18.92 -21.95
C HIS A 9 -2.34 -17.43 -22.26
N LYS A 10 -3.48 -16.73 -22.39
CA LYS A 10 -3.50 -15.27 -22.29
C LYS A 10 -2.89 -14.97 -20.91
N PRO A 11 -1.79 -14.21 -20.81
CA PRO A 11 -1.31 -13.80 -19.50
C PRO A 11 -2.44 -13.00 -18.86
N ARG A 12 -3.12 -13.61 -17.88
CA ARG A 12 -4.09 -12.93 -17.04
C ARG A 12 -3.26 -11.89 -16.30
N ASN A 13 -3.56 -10.62 -16.55
CA ASN A 13 -2.77 -9.50 -16.05
C ASN A 13 -3.08 -9.25 -14.56
N ASP A 14 -2.93 -10.28 -13.74
CA ASP A 14 -3.18 -10.25 -12.29
C ASP A 14 -2.18 -9.35 -11.54
N THR A 15 -1.25 -8.70 -12.26
CA THR A 15 -0.41 -7.62 -11.78
C THR A 15 -1.15 -6.28 -11.63
N THR A 16 -2.27 -6.08 -12.33
CA THR A 16 -3.07 -4.85 -12.25
C THR A 16 -3.45 -4.43 -10.83
N PRO A 17 -3.98 -5.32 -9.96
CA PRO A 17 -4.27 -4.96 -8.56
C PRO A 17 -2.99 -4.59 -7.79
N GLY A 18 -1.90 -5.34 -7.97
CA GLY A 18 -0.64 -5.05 -7.27
C GLY A 18 -0.04 -3.69 -7.64
N ILE A 19 -0.12 -3.33 -8.92
CA ILE A 19 0.30 -2.01 -9.43
C ILE A 19 -0.56 -0.90 -8.82
N LEU A 20 -1.88 -1.10 -8.74
CA LEU A 20 -2.80 -0.12 -8.16
C LEU A 20 -2.53 0.12 -6.67
N PHE A 21 -2.40 -0.96 -5.88
CA PHE A 21 -2.09 -0.86 -4.45
C PHE A 21 -0.72 -0.19 -4.21
N SER A 22 0.28 -0.51 -5.03
CA SER A 22 1.60 0.11 -4.96
C SER A 22 1.54 1.60 -5.29
N ALA A 23 0.79 1.99 -6.32
CA ALA A 23 0.60 3.39 -6.70
C ALA A 23 -0.07 4.19 -5.57
N VAL A 24 -1.10 3.63 -4.93
CA VAL A 24 -1.76 4.25 -3.77
C VAL A 24 -0.77 4.44 -2.62
N GLN A 25 0.04 3.43 -2.30
CA GLN A 25 1.03 3.52 -1.22
C GLN A 25 2.10 4.59 -1.51
N ILE A 26 2.55 4.71 -2.75
CA ILE A 26 3.48 5.75 -3.18
C ILE A 26 2.86 7.14 -2.97
N ILE A 27 1.60 7.34 -3.35
CA ILE A 27 0.90 8.63 -3.17
C ILE A 27 0.78 8.98 -1.69
N ILE A 28 0.41 8.02 -0.84
CA ILE A 28 0.32 8.22 0.62
C ILE A 28 1.69 8.61 1.19
N PHE A 29 2.74 7.90 0.78
CA PHE A 29 4.10 8.17 1.23
C PHE A 29 4.59 9.57 0.82
N PHE A 30 4.42 9.96 -0.44
CA PHE A 30 4.82 11.29 -0.90
C PHE A 30 3.97 12.40 -0.28
N THR A 31 2.69 12.14 0.00
CA THR A 31 1.84 13.08 0.75
C THR A 31 2.37 13.29 2.16
N PHE A 32 2.78 12.21 2.84
CA PHE A 32 3.42 12.30 4.15
C PHE A 32 4.75 13.05 4.10
N ILE A 33 5.62 12.79 3.12
CA ILE A 33 6.88 13.54 2.94
C ILE A 33 6.60 15.03 2.74
N LYS A 34 5.63 15.39 1.89
CA LYS A 34 5.21 16.79 1.71
C LYS A 34 4.74 17.41 3.02
N LEU A 35 3.92 16.70 3.78
CA LEU A 35 3.42 17.19 5.07
C LEU A 35 4.56 17.35 6.09
N CYS A 36 5.55 16.44 6.05
CA CYS A 36 6.76 16.52 6.85
C CYS A 36 7.64 17.73 6.53
N VAL A 37 7.78 18.06 5.25
CA VAL A 37 8.68 19.12 4.78
C VAL A 37 8.04 20.50 4.88
N PHE A 38 6.74 20.63 4.54
CA PHE A 38 6.07 21.93 4.46
C PHE A 38 5.28 22.30 5.72
N ASN A 39 4.96 21.35 6.59
CA ASN A 39 4.18 21.58 7.83
C ASN A 39 4.96 21.16 9.08
N THR A 40 6.25 21.48 9.12
CA THR A 40 7.16 21.20 10.23
C THR A 40 6.66 21.76 11.57
N GLU A 41 6.05 22.95 11.56
CA GLU A 41 5.51 23.60 12.77
C GLU A 41 4.33 22.84 13.40
N ALA A 42 3.48 22.21 12.58
CA ALA A 42 2.41 21.35 13.07
C ALA A 42 2.94 20.00 13.56
N LEU A 43 4.06 19.54 13.00
CA LEU A 43 4.69 18.25 13.31
C LEU A 43 5.52 18.25 14.60
N GLN A 44 6.12 19.37 14.95
CA GLN A 44 6.83 19.56 16.21
C GLN A 44 5.89 19.73 17.40
N LYS A 45 4.58 19.86 17.17
CA LYS A 45 3.62 19.84 18.26
C LYS A 45 3.62 18.47 18.93
N ASN A 46 3.61 18.50 20.25
CA ASN A 46 3.43 17.33 21.08
C ASN A 46 2.05 16.76 20.85
N PHE A 47 1.97 15.48 20.51
CA PHE A 47 0.70 14.81 20.32
C PHE A 47 0.04 14.64 21.70
N MET A 48 -1.09 15.33 21.91
CA MET A 48 -1.98 15.11 23.07
C MET A 48 -1.24 15.16 24.43
N GLN A 49 -0.46 16.23 24.66
CA GLN A 49 0.40 16.44 25.85
C GLN A 49 1.50 15.39 26.10
N THR A 50 1.71 14.45 25.19
CA THR A 50 2.78 13.44 25.28
C THR A 50 4.06 14.00 24.67
N GLN A 51 5.25 13.62 25.16
CA GLN A 51 6.55 14.01 24.55
C GLN A 51 6.81 13.42 23.15
N ILE A 52 5.78 12.87 22.49
CA ILE A 52 5.90 12.25 21.18
C ILE A 52 5.51 13.30 20.12
N PRO A 53 6.41 13.61 19.17
CA PRO A 53 6.08 14.52 18.09
C PRO A 53 5.04 13.92 17.16
N VAL A 54 4.11 14.73 16.67
CA VAL A 54 3.06 14.31 15.73
C VAL A 54 3.65 13.66 14.47
N SER A 55 4.86 14.05 14.08
CA SER A 55 5.62 13.46 12.96
C SER A 55 5.81 11.95 13.10
N PHE A 56 6.11 11.48 14.31
CA PHE A 56 6.33 10.07 14.60
C PHE A 56 5.02 9.29 14.49
N VAL A 57 3.92 9.85 15.02
CA VAL A 57 2.59 9.25 14.95
C VAL A 57 2.11 9.15 13.50
N LEU A 58 2.23 10.22 12.73
CA LEU A 58 1.90 10.22 11.29
C LEU A 58 2.75 9.19 10.52
N GLY A 59 4.04 9.10 10.81
CA GLY A 59 4.91 8.08 10.22
C GLY A 59 4.44 6.66 10.53
N ALA A 60 4.06 6.40 11.78
CA ALA A 60 3.50 5.10 12.19
C ALA A 60 2.18 4.78 11.45
N VAL A 61 1.31 5.77 11.26
CA VAL A 61 0.06 5.60 10.48
C VAL A 61 0.35 5.23 9.03
N VAL A 62 1.36 5.85 8.40
CA VAL A 62 1.75 5.53 7.01
C VAL A 62 2.29 4.11 6.89
N ILE A 63 3.11 3.66 7.84
CA ILE A 63 3.62 2.28 7.90
C ILE A 63 2.47 1.30 8.07
N LEU A 64 1.57 1.55 9.03
CA LEU A 64 0.38 0.71 9.26
C LEU A 64 -0.51 0.63 8.02
N SER A 65 -0.74 1.75 7.33
CA SER A 65 -1.46 1.78 6.06
C SER A 65 -0.80 0.86 5.01
N GLY A 66 0.54 0.91 4.90
CA GLY A 66 1.27 0.04 3.98
C GLY A 66 1.14 -1.44 4.28
N ILE A 67 1.18 -1.80 5.57
CA ILE A 67 0.97 -3.18 6.03
C ILE A 67 -0.45 -3.64 5.66
N ILE A 68 -1.46 -2.80 5.91
CA ILE A 68 -2.87 -3.11 5.60
C ILE A 68 -3.05 -3.31 4.09
N LEU A 69 -2.54 -2.40 3.27
CA LEU A 69 -2.63 -2.51 1.80
C LEU A 69 -1.93 -3.78 1.29
N THR A 70 -0.76 -4.11 1.83
CA THR A 70 -0.02 -5.32 1.46
C THR A 70 -0.78 -6.59 1.86
N THR A 71 -1.34 -6.60 3.07
CA THR A 71 -2.15 -7.73 3.57
C THR A 71 -3.39 -7.93 2.71
N LEU A 72 -4.11 -6.85 2.38
CA LEU A 72 -5.27 -6.91 1.49
C LEU A 72 -4.90 -7.44 0.10
N TYR A 73 -3.78 -6.96 -0.47
CA TYR A 73 -3.30 -7.47 -1.74
C TYR A 73 -3.01 -8.97 -1.70
N VAL A 74 -2.31 -9.46 -0.67
CA VAL A 74 -2.00 -10.90 -0.51
C VAL A 74 -3.27 -11.73 -0.34
N VAL A 75 -4.24 -11.27 0.45
CA VAL A 75 -5.51 -11.98 0.64
C VAL A 75 -6.28 -12.05 -0.68
N ILE A 76 -6.43 -10.93 -1.40
CA ILE A 76 -7.13 -10.89 -2.69
C ILE A 76 -6.41 -11.78 -3.73
N ALA A 77 -5.09 -11.72 -3.79
CA ALA A 77 -4.30 -12.54 -4.70
C ALA A 77 -4.49 -14.03 -4.42
N ASN A 78 -4.39 -14.44 -3.15
CA ASN A 78 -4.58 -15.84 -2.76
C ASN A 78 -6.02 -16.32 -3.01
N GLN A 79 -7.05 -15.47 -2.80
CA GLN A 79 -8.43 -15.85 -3.13
C GLN A 79 -8.67 -16.04 -4.63
N HIS A 80 -7.85 -15.41 -5.48
CA HIS A 80 -7.95 -15.53 -6.93
C HIS A 80 -7.23 -16.78 -7.47
N GLU A 81 -6.31 -17.37 -6.70
CA GLU A 81 -5.65 -18.66 -7.01
C GLU A 81 -6.54 -19.87 -6.68
N GLU A 82 -7.48 -19.72 -5.74
CA GLU A 82 -8.37 -20.80 -5.27
C GLU A 82 -9.63 -21.01 -6.14
N TYR A 83 -9.80 -20.30 -7.26
CA TYR A 83 -10.95 -20.42 -8.18
C TYR A 83 -10.54 -20.52 -9.66
#